data_AF-A0A949CUV1-F1
#
_entry.id   AF-A0A949CUV1-F1
#
_cell.length_a   1.000
_cell.length_b   1.000
_cell.length_c   1.000
_cell.angle_alpha   90.00
_cell.angle_beta   90.00
_cell.angle_gamma   90.00
#
_symmetry.space_group_name_H-M   'P 1'
#
loop_
_entity.id
_entity.type
_entity.pdbx_description
1 polymer ?
#
loop_
_entity_poly.entity_id
_entity_poly.type
_entity_poly.pdbx_seq_one_letter_code
_entity_poly.pdbx_strand_id
1 'polypeptide(L)'
;SDASQATIQAHAKGTTIKHAGSAVAALEFVSAPEIMIKKFETTAAPMLWQVLTLQEQVETLRRTRDLLLPRLLSGQIDMESLDHA
;
A
#
# COMPACT_ATOMS: atom_id res chain seq x y z
N SER A 1 5.36 -16.86 7.91
CA SER A 1 4.61 -16.64 6.66
C SER A 1 4.10 -17.97 6.11
N ASP A 2 4.98 -18.96 5.98
CA ASP A 2 4.69 -20.22 5.29
C ASP A 2 3.60 -21.06 5.94
N ALA A 3 3.56 -21.14 7.28
CA ALA A 3 2.53 -21.88 8.00
C ALA A 3 1.11 -21.32 7.74
N SER A 4 0.94 -19.98 7.79
CA SER A 4 -0.34 -19.34 7.50
C SER A 4 -0.77 -19.54 6.05
N GLN A 5 0.15 -19.49 5.10
CA GLN A 5 -0.15 -19.78 3.69
C GLN A 5 -0.54 -21.25 3.49
N ALA A 6 0.15 -22.18 4.14
CA ALA A 6 -0.18 -23.60 4.10
C ALA A 6 -1.60 -23.86 4.62
N THR A 7 -1.96 -23.28 5.77
CA THR A 7 -3.32 -23.37 6.34
C THR A 7 -4.38 -22.76 5.41
N ILE A 8 -4.09 -21.59 4.82
CA ILE A 8 -4.99 -20.97 3.83
C ILE A 8 -5.22 -21.90 2.65
N GLN A 9 -4.16 -22.47 2.09
CA GLN A 9 -4.26 -23.35 0.93
C GLN A 9 -5.00 -24.66 1.24
N ALA A 10 -4.82 -25.21 2.44
CA ALA A 10 -5.46 -26.45 2.87
C ALA A 10 -6.97 -26.29 3.12
N HIS A 11 -7.40 -25.12 3.60
CA HIS A 11 -8.80 -24.86 3.96
C HIS A 11 -9.54 -23.96 2.96
N ALA A 12 -8.88 -23.43 1.94
CA ALA A 12 -9.53 -22.67 0.88
C ALA A 12 -10.44 -23.55 0.01
N LYS A 13 -11.60 -23.03 -0.38
CA LYS A 13 -12.57 -23.72 -1.24
C LYS A 13 -12.50 -23.20 -2.68
N GLY A 14 -12.86 -24.06 -3.63
CA GLY A 14 -12.87 -23.75 -5.06
C GLY A 14 -11.63 -24.30 -5.79
N THR A 15 -11.82 -24.72 -7.03
CA THR A 15 -10.79 -25.37 -7.86
C THR A 15 -10.10 -24.39 -8.81
N THR A 16 -10.85 -23.41 -9.34
CA THR A 16 -10.33 -22.38 -10.26
C THR A 16 -9.98 -21.09 -9.53
N ILE A 17 -10.84 -20.63 -8.60
CA ILE A 17 -10.57 -19.50 -7.70
C ILE A 17 -10.63 -20.02 -6.27
N LYS A 18 -9.52 -19.90 -5.54
CA LYS A 18 -9.44 -20.31 -4.14
C LYS A 18 -9.97 -19.20 -3.25
N HIS A 19 -11.06 -19.49 -2.53
CA HIS A 19 -11.63 -18.61 -1.53
C HIS A 19 -11.10 -18.97 -0.13
N ALA A 20 -10.38 -18.05 0.50
CA ALA A 20 -9.77 -18.25 1.82
C ALA A 20 -10.75 -18.13 3.00
N GLY A 21 -12.02 -17.77 2.76
CA GLY A 21 -12.99 -17.52 3.83
C GLY A 21 -13.16 -18.70 4.81
N SER A 22 -13.15 -19.93 4.29
CA SER A 22 -13.19 -21.14 5.12
C SER A 22 -11.89 -21.45 5.87
N ALA A 23 -10.77 -20.82 5.49
CA ALA A 23 -9.49 -20.98 6.16
C ALA A 23 -9.28 -20.03 7.34
N VAL A 24 -10.04 -18.94 7.42
CA VAL A 24 -9.88 -17.93 8.48
C VAL A 24 -10.01 -18.55 9.87
N ALA A 25 -11.00 -19.43 10.06
CA ALA A 25 -11.23 -20.11 11.34
C ALA A 25 -10.13 -21.14 11.70
N ALA A 26 -9.34 -21.57 10.73
CA ALA A 26 -8.25 -22.54 10.93
C ALA A 26 -6.89 -21.87 11.18
N LEU A 27 -6.80 -20.54 11.04
CA LEU A 27 -5.56 -19.82 11.29
C LEU A 27 -5.28 -19.72 12.79
N GLU A 28 -4.10 -20.18 13.18
CA GLU A 28 -3.60 -20.03 14.54
C GLU A 28 -2.79 -18.74 14.66
N PHE A 29 -3.06 -17.98 15.72
CA PHE A 29 -2.36 -16.74 16.02
C PHE A 29 -1.85 -16.76 17.45
N VAL A 30 -0.72 -16.10 17.69
CA VAL A 30 -0.25 -15.83 19.04
C VAL A 30 -1.19 -14.82 19.69
N SER A 31 -1.82 -15.21 20.80
CA SER A 31 -2.57 -14.30 21.66
C SER A 31 -1.59 -13.54 22.56
N ALA A 32 -1.09 -12.40 22.08
CA ALA A 32 -0.20 -11.54 22.85
C ALA A 32 -0.99 -10.67 23.85
N PRO A 33 -0.39 -10.26 24.98
CA PRO A 33 -1.02 -9.30 25.89
C PRO A 33 -1.36 -7.98 25.18
N GLU A 34 -2.52 -7.40 25.50
CA GLU A 34 -3.02 -6.17 24.87
C GLU A 34 -2.00 -5.02 24.92
N ILE A 35 -1.24 -4.90 26.02
CA ILE A 35 -0.20 -3.87 26.17
C ILE A 35 0.91 -4.01 25.13
N MET A 36 1.27 -5.24 24.75
CA MET A 36 2.30 -5.52 23.75
C MET A 36 1.77 -5.20 22.34
N ILE A 37 0.52 -5.57 22.07
CA ILE A 37 -0.17 -5.25 20.81
C ILE A 37 -0.20 -3.73 20.63
N LYS A 38 -0.67 -2.99 21.64
CA LYS A 38 -0.72 -1.52 21.60
C LYS A 38 0.66 -0.89 21.40
N LYS A 39 1.69 -1.36 22.10
CA LYS A 39 3.06 -0.84 21.95
C LYS A 39 3.62 -1.08 20.54
N PHE A 40 3.35 -2.24 19.97
CA PHE A 40 3.70 -2.53 18.58
C PHE A 40 2.94 -1.59 17.63
N GLU A 41 1.64 -1.48 17.79
CA GLU A 41 0.78 -0.66 16.93
C GLU A 41 1.18 0.82 16.97
N THR A 42 1.41 1.40 18.15
CA THR A 42 1.82 2.81 18.27
C THR A 42 3.17 3.11 17.60
N THR A 43 4.01 2.10 17.42
CA THR A 43 5.32 2.24 16.75
C THR A 43 5.23 1.95 15.25
N ALA A 44 4.59 0.84 14.88
CA ALA A 44 4.58 0.35 13.51
C ALA A 44 3.52 1.05 12.63
N ALA A 45 2.35 1.41 13.19
CA ALA A 45 1.29 2.01 12.39
C ALA A 45 1.72 3.33 11.73
N PRO A 46 2.37 4.29 12.43
CA PRO A 46 2.85 5.52 11.78
C PRO A 46 3.82 5.26 10.62
N MET A 47 4.68 4.24 10.74
CA MET A 47 5.61 3.88 9.67
C MET A 47 4.87 3.34 8.44
N LEU A 48 3.86 2.49 8.64
CA LEU A 48 3.04 1.98 7.56
C LEU A 48 2.23 3.10 6.89
N TRP A 49 1.66 4.02 7.67
CA TRP A 49 1.00 5.21 7.14
C TRP A 49 1.95 6.06 6.28
N GLN A 50 3.17 6.30 6.78
CA GLN A 50 4.16 7.06 6.03
C GLN A 50 4.52 6.39 4.70
N VAL A 51 4.65 5.06 4.68
CA VAL A 51 4.89 4.31 3.43
C VAL A 51 3.75 4.54 2.44
N LEU A 52 2.50 4.43 2.88
CA LEU A 52 1.33 4.65 2.02
C LEU A 52 1.29 6.09 1.50
N THR A 53 1.49 7.09 2.35
CA THR A 53 1.52 8.50 1.96
C THR A 53 2.62 8.77 0.92
N LEU A 54 3.82 8.23 1.11
CA LEU A 54 4.91 8.40 0.16
C LEU A 54 4.61 7.73 -1.19
N GLN A 55 3.96 6.56 -1.18
CA GLN A 55 3.54 5.89 -2.42
C GLN A 55 2.55 6.75 -3.21
N GLU A 56 1.56 7.35 -2.54
CA GLU A 56 0.59 8.25 -3.16
C GLU A 56 1.24 9.53 -3.71
N GLN A 57 2.18 10.11 -2.97
CA GLN A 57 2.94 11.29 -3.41
C GLN A 57 3.79 10.98 -4.64
N VAL A 58 4.49 9.84 -4.65
CA VAL A 58 5.29 9.40 -5.80
C VAL A 58 4.41 9.21 -7.02
N GLU A 59 3.24 8.60 -6.87
CA GLU A 59 2.30 8.41 -7.98
C GLU A 59 1.76 9.74 -8.50
N THR A 60 1.42 10.67 -7.60
CA THR A 60 0.98 12.02 -7.97
C THR A 60 2.08 12.77 -8.72
N LEU A 61 3.31 12.75 -8.22
CA LEU A 61 4.45 13.41 -8.87
C LEU A 61 4.74 12.81 -10.26
N ARG A 62 4.64 11.49 -10.42
CA ARG A 62 4.79 10.84 -11.73
C ARG A 62 3.73 11.30 -12.72
N ARG A 63 2.46 11.28 -12.32
CA ARG A 63 1.35 11.77 -13.17
C ARG A 63 1.53 13.23 -13.53
N THR A 64 1.90 14.07 -12.57
CA THR A 64 2.15 15.49 -12.80
C THR A 64 3.30 15.67 -13.80
N ARG A 65 4.41 14.96 -13.64
CA ARG A 65 5.52 14.98 -14.60
C ARG A 65 5.06 14.55 -15.98
N ASP A 66 4.36 13.43 -16.09
CA ASP A 66 3.95 12.86 -17.38
C ASP A 66 2.93 13.75 -18.11
N LEU A 67 2.15 14.54 -17.37
CA LEU A 67 1.26 15.56 -17.91
C LEU A 67 2.02 16.83 -18.33
N LEU A 68 2.89 17.35 -17.46
CA LEU A 68 3.52 18.66 -17.66
C LEU A 68 4.70 18.61 -18.62
N LEU A 69 5.50 17.54 -18.60
CA LEU A 69 6.71 17.45 -19.40
C LEU A 69 6.44 17.55 -20.92
N PRO A 70 5.44 16.85 -21.50
CA PRO A 70 5.12 17.02 -22.92
C PRO A 70 4.64 18.44 -23.24
N ARG A 71 3.86 19.05 -22.34
CA ARG A 71 3.32 20.41 -22.52
C ARG A 71 4.45 21.45 -22.52
N LEU A 72 5.39 21.33 -21.59
CA LEU A 72 6.60 22.15 -21.52
C LEU A 72 7.42 22.00 -22.81
N LEU A 73 7.70 20.76 -23.25
CA LEU A 73 8.47 20.50 -24.48
C LEU A 73 7.79 21.03 -25.75
N SER A 74 6.45 21.05 -25.77
CA SER A 74 5.68 21.60 -26.89
C SER A 74 5.50 23.12 -26.84
N GLY A 75 6.00 23.81 -25.80
CA GLY A 75 5.79 25.24 -25.60
C GLY A 75 4.35 25.64 -25.25
N GLN A 76 3.51 24.69 -24.84
CA GLN A 76 2.13 24.95 -24.40
C GLN A 76 2.06 25.57 -23.00
N ILE A 77 3.11 25.43 -22.21
CA ILE A 77 3.29 26.08 -20.92
C ILE A 77 4.51 26.98 -21.06
N ASP A 78 4.30 28.29 -20.94
CA ASP A 78 5.35 29.29 -20.99
C ASP A 78 5.87 29.58 -19.58
N MET A 79 7.10 29.16 -19.30
CA MET A 79 7.75 29.36 -18.01
C MET A 79 8.29 30.78 -17.83
N GLU A 80 8.63 31.50 -18.91
CA GLU A 80 9.18 32.86 -18.82
C GLU A 80 8.15 33.85 -18.26
N SER A 81 6.86 33.58 -18.48
CA SER A 81 5.76 34.35 -17.91
C SER A 81 5.55 34.17 -16.39
N LEU A 82 6.09 33.09 -15.79
CA LEU A 82 5.89 32.74 -14.39
C LEU A 82 6.98 33.33 -13.46
N ASP A 83 8.16 33.65 -13.98
CA ASP A 83 9.30 34.20 -13.21
C ASP A 83 9.17 35.70 -12.87
N HIS A 84 8.07 36.34 -13.27
CA HIS A 84 7.84 37.78 -13.12
C HIS A 84 6.62 38.16 -12.27
N ALA A 85 6.01 37.21 -11.55
CA ALA A 85 4.90 37.41 -10.61
C ALA A 85 5.34 37.13 -9.16
#